data_AF-A0A947VB83-F1
#
_entry.id   AF-A0A947VB83-F1
#
_cell.length_a   1.000
_cell.length_b   1.000
_cell.length_c   1.000
_cell.angle_alpha   90.00
_cell.angle_beta   90.00
_cell.angle_gamma   90.00
#
_symmetry.space_group_name_H-M   'P 1'
#
loop_
_entity.id
_entity.type
_entity.pdbx_description
1 polymer ?
#
loop_
_entity_poly.entity_id
_entity_poly.type
_entity_poly.pdbx_seq_one_letter_code
_entity_poly.pdbx_strand_id
1 'polypeptide(L)'
;MTERKKSQCNQERRSLLIGAGKIAAGAALVSAGSFTLPKLAKAKAAATQWPWPYVKLDPAKTADLAYEEWYRVFCGAAVVSSVFSQLREKVGEPYNSFPVDAFVFLEGGQVGWGTICGSNAGANMVANLIVGPRVAGATEGHLISEDIMQWYSDTALPVYVPKTPKQTGEIVKTTSESPLCHVSVGKWMKAAGKPIGSPERKDRCARVAASTAFHLVTMLNDWKDGKYAAKSTHAPVKDFGITGQFNCLECHGNNVPTPPMAKK
;
A
#
# COMPACT_ATOMS: atom_id res chain seq x y z
N MET A 1 -32.74 -5.62 -28.78
CA MET A 1 -32.35 -4.46 -27.97
C MET A 1 -31.38 -4.95 -26.89
N THR A 2 -30.10 -4.63 -27.05
CA THR A 2 -28.92 -5.25 -26.42
C THR A 2 -28.67 -4.79 -24.98
N GLU A 3 -27.86 -5.55 -24.24
CA GLU A 3 -27.55 -5.44 -22.80
C GLU A 3 -27.19 -4.04 -22.26
N ARG A 4 -26.90 -3.05 -23.13
CA ARG A 4 -26.70 -1.65 -22.75
C ARG A 4 -27.87 -1.03 -21.98
N LYS A 5 -29.13 -1.43 -22.23
CA LYS A 5 -30.29 -0.88 -21.49
C LYS A 5 -30.46 -1.46 -20.08
N LYS A 6 -29.97 -2.67 -19.79
CA LYS A 6 -29.98 -3.23 -18.42
C LYS A 6 -28.96 -2.51 -17.51
N SER A 7 -27.83 -2.07 -18.07
CA SER A 7 -26.82 -1.30 -17.33
C SER A 7 -27.31 0.09 -16.92
N GLN A 8 -28.12 0.77 -17.74
CA GLN A 8 -28.70 2.07 -17.40
C GLN A 8 -29.74 1.99 -16.27
N CYS A 9 -30.52 0.91 -16.21
CA CYS A 9 -31.50 0.67 -15.13
C CYS A 9 -30.83 0.54 -13.74
N ASN A 10 -29.57 0.08 -13.67
CA ASN A 10 -28.80 0.06 -12.43
C ASN A 10 -28.19 1.41 -12.03
N GLN A 11 -27.99 2.33 -12.98
CA GLN A 11 -27.52 3.69 -12.68
C GLN A 11 -28.62 4.54 -12.02
N GLU A 12 -29.89 4.37 -12.40
CA GLU A 12 -31.01 5.08 -11.76
C GLU A 12 -31.33 4.54 -10.35
N ARG A 13 -31.11 3.25 -10.08
CA ARG A 13 -31.24 2.71 -8.71
C ARG A 13 -30.18 3.24 -7.75
N ARG A 14 -29.00 3.63 -8.25
CA ARG A 14 -27.97 4.32 -7.45
C ARG A 14 -28.31 5.78 -7.19
N SER A 15 -29.06 6.46 -8.06
CA SER A 15 -29.53 7.82 -7.79
C SER A 15 -30.70 7.85 -6.79
N LEU A 16 -31.47 6.77 -6.66
CA LEU A 16 -32.52 6.62 -5.64
C LEU A 16 -32.00 6.42 -4.20
N LEU A 17 -30.72 6.10 -4.02
CA LEU A 17 -30.08 5.99 -2.70
C LEU A 17 -29.38 7.29 -2.25
N ILE A 18 -29.37 8.29 -3.14
CA ILE A 18 -29.25 9.71 -2.81
C ILE A 18 -30.68 10.15 -2.45
N GLY A 19 -31.21 9.78 -1.29
CA GLY A 19 -30.85 10.47 -0.05
C GLY A 19 -31.56 11.83 0.11
N ALA A 20 -32.39 12.24 -0.85
CA ALA A 20 -33.29 13.38 -0.72
C ALA A 20 -34.68 12.87 -0.30
N GLY A 21 -34.97 12.81 1.01
CA GLY A 21 -36.33 12.46 1.41
C GLY A 21 -36.66 12.19 2.88
N LYS A 22 -35.81 12.50 3.86
CA LYS A 22 -36.23 12.50 5.30
C LYS A 22 -35.50 13.56 6.13
N ILE A 23 -35.57 14.82 5.71
CA ILE A 23 -35.37 15.96 6.63
C ILE A 23 -36.71 16.69 6.71
N ALA A 24 -37.53 16.32 7.69
CA ALA A 24 -38.44 17.22 8.40
C ALA A 24 -39.17 16.48 9.54
N ALA A 25 -39.24 17.17 10.69
CA ALA A 25 -40.03 16.92 11.89
C ALA A 25 -39.41 16.03 13.00
N GLY A 26 -38.96 16.69 14.08
CA GLY A 26 -38.79 16.07 15.39
C GLY A 26 -37.74 16.73 16.29
N ALA A 27 -37.98 17.95 16.77
CA ALA A 27 -37.27 18.46 17.95
C ALA A 27 -37.85 17.78 19.21
N ALA A 28 -37.05 16.92 19.85
CA ALA A 28 -37.15 16.33 21.21
C ALA A 28 -36.50 14.92 21.12
N LEU A 29 -35.46 14.51 21.84
CA LEU A 29 -34.95 14.83 23.17
C LEU A 29 -33.42 14.77 23.18
N VAL A 30 -32.81 15.82 23.75
CA VAL A 30 -31.44 15.80 24.26
C VAL A 30 -31.46 15.04 25.59
N SER A 31 -31.14 13.75 25.57
CA SER A 31 -30.83 13.00 26.79
C SER A 31 -30.21 11.63 26.46
N ALA A 32 -29.01 11.64 25.84
CA ALA A 32 -28.04 10.54 25.78
C ALA A 32 -26.82 10.82 24.85
N GLY A 33 -26.80 11.94 24.11
CA GLY A 33 -25.86 12.15 22.99
C GLY A 33 -24.65 13.06 23.22
N SER A 34 -24.48 13.68 24.39
CA SER A 34 -23.45 14.72 24.58
C SER A 34 -22.01 14.20 24.62
N PHE A 35 -21.79 12.89 24.72
CA PHE A 35 -20.44 12.29 24.69
C PHE A 35 -20.00 11.81 23.30
N THR A 36 -20.90 11.73 22.31
CA THR A 36 -20.60 11.19 20.96
C THR A 36 -20.32 12.28 19.93
N LEU A 37 -21.01 13.42 20.00
CA LEU A 37 -20.77 14.59 19.14
C LEU A 37 -19.32 15.14 19.22
N PRO A 38 -18.74 15.37 20.42
CA PRO A 38 -17.35 15.86 20.50
C PRO A 38 -16.34 14.81 20.03
N LYS A 39 -16.62 13.50 20.20
CA LYS A 39 -15.76 12.42 19.68
C LYS A 39 -15.81 12.33 18.15
N LEU A 40 -17.00 12.42 17.55
CA LEU A 40 -17.17 12.44 16.09
C LEU A 40 -16.53 13.68 15.45
N ALA A 41 -16.69 14.85 16.08
CA ALA A 41 -16.05 16.08 15.62
C ALA A 41 -14.51 16.01 15.72
N LYS A 42 -13.97 15.45 16.82
CA LYS A 42 -12.52 15.21 16.98
C LYS A 42 -11.98 14.18 15.98
N ALA A 43 -12.70 13.08 15.74
CA ALA A 43 -12.31 12.07 14.75
C ALA A 43 -12.29 12.66 13.32
N LYS A 44 -13.31 13.44 12.97
CA LYS A 44 -13.40 14.13 11.68
C LYS A 44 -12.26 15.16 11.51
N ALA A 45 -11.97 15.94 12.56
CA ALA A 45 -10.85 16.88 12.53
C ALA A 45 -9.50 16.15 12.37
N ALA A 46 -9.27 15.07 13.12
CA ALA A 46 -8.04 14.28 13.05
C ALA A 46 -7.80 13.65 11.67
N ALA A 47 -8.86 13.22 10.97
CA ALA A 47 -8.72 12.63 9.63
C ALA A 47 -8.33 13.65 8.55
N THR A 48 -8.63 14.93 8.75
CA THR A 48 -8.37 16.01 7.78
C THR A 48 -7.22 16.94 8.17
N GLN A 49 -6.65 16.77 9.36
CA GLN A 49 -5.54 17.57 9.85
C GLN A 49 -4.22 16.82 9.65
N TRP A 50 -3.25 17.47 9.01
CA TRP A 50 -1.93 16.91 8.77
C TRP A 50 -0.88 17.55 9.68
N PRO A 51 0.19 16.81 10.06
CA PRO A 51 0.33 15.36 9.91
C PRO A 51 -0.68 14.58 10.76
N TRP A 52 -1.02 13.34 10.39
CA TRP A 52 -1.74 12.47 11.31
C TRP A 52 -0.85 12.13 12.52
N PRO A 53 -1.43 11.94 13.71
CA PRO A 53 -0.62 11.74 14.91
C PRO A 53 0.17 10.42 14.81
N TYR A 54 1.49 10.50 14.96
CA TYR A 54 2.40 9.36 14.83
C TYR A 54 3.32 9.23 16.04
N VAL A 55 3.46 7.99 16.49
CA VAL A 55 4.44 7.54 17.49
C VAL A 55 5.36 6.53 16.84
N LYS A 56 6.63 6.49 17.27
CA LYS A 56 7.59 5.55 16.70
C LYS A 56 7.14 4.11 16.86
N LEU A 57 7.29 3.35 15.78
CA LEU A 57 6.96 1.93 15.73
C LEU A 57 8.24 1.09 15.66
N ASP A 58 8.14 -0.16 16.07
CA ASP A 58 9.22 -1.12 15.90
C ASP A 58 9.20 -1.63 14.44
N PRO A 59 10.26 -1.39 13.64
CA PRO A 59 10.31 -1.88 12.26
C PRO A 59 10.17 -3.40 12.15
N ALA A 60 10.77 -4.17 13.07
CA ALA A 60 10.74 -5.63 13.03
C ALA A 60 9.35 -6.17 13.38
N LYS A 61 8.69 -5.62 14.40
CA LYS A 61 7.29 -5.94 14.72
C LYS A 61 6.36 -5.62 13.55
N THR A 62 6.58 -4.48 12.89
CA THR A 62 5.77 -4.08 11.72
C THR A 62 5.94 -5.06 10.57
N ALA A 63 7.17 -5.53 10.33
CA ALA A 63 7.46 -6.52 9.30
C ALA A 63 6.79 -7.87 9.58
N ASP A 64 6.85 -8.36 10.83
CA ASP A 64 6.15 -9.58 11.27
C ASP A 64 4.63 -9.46 10.99
N LEU A 65 4.00 -8.35 11.39
CA LEU A 65 2.57 -8.09 11.15
C LEU A 65 2.22 -8.04 9.64
N ALA A 66 3.05 -7.36 8.84
CA ALA A 66 2.84 -7.29 7.40
C ALA A 66 2.96 -8.66 6.73
N TYR A 67 3.88 -9.50 7.19
CA TYR A 67 4.05 -10.86 6.67
C TYR A 67 2.81 -11.72 6.96
N GLU A 68 2.32 -11.70 8.21
CA GLU A 68 1.17 -12.50 8.64
C GLU A 68 -0.11 -12.07 7.89
N GLU A 69 -0.36 -10.77 7.87
CA GLU A 69 -1.56 -10.16 7.32
C GLU A 69 -1.61 -10.26 5.77
N TRP A 70 -0.46 -10.40 5.11
CA TRP A 70 -0.38 -10.64 3.66
C TRP A 70 -1.23 -11.83 3.22
N TYR A 71 -1.34 -12.87 4.04
CA TYR A 71 -2.11 -14.06 3.68
C TYR A 71 -3.62 -13.86 3.74
N ARG A 72 -4.09 -12.77 4.35
CA ARG A 72 -5.50 -12.38 4.39
C ARG A 72 -5.84 -11.34 3.33
N VAL A 73 -4.98 -10.34 3.15
CA VAL A 73 -5.31 -9.12 2.36
C VAL A 73 -4.27 -8.75 1.30
N PHE A 74 -3.24 -9.57 1.10
CA PHE A 74 -2.16 -9.36 0.13
C PHE A 74 -1.34 -8.07 0.37
N CYS A 75 -0.46 -7.76 -0.57
CA CYS A 75 0.70 -6.89 -0.37
C CYS A 75 0.37 -5.47 0.10
N GLY A 76 -0.44 -4.72 -0.64
CA GLY A 76 -0.67 -3.31 -0.29
C GLY A 76 -1.45 -3.12 1.00
N ALA A 77 -2.58 -3.82 1.13
CA ALA A 77 -3.38 -3.76 2.35
C ALA A 77 -2.62 -4.29 3.58
N ALA A 78 -1.75 -5.29 3.44
CA ALA A 78 -0.93 -5.78 4.56
C ALA A 78 0.09 -4.75 5.04
N VAL A 79 0.74 -4.01 4.13
CA VAL A 79 1.63 -2.90 4.53
C VAL A 79 0.84 -1.84 5.30
N VAL A 80 -0.33 -1.43 4.80
CA VAL A 80 -1.18 -0.46 5.50
C VAL A 80 -1.63 -0.99 6.87
N SER A 81 -2.15 -2.22 6.91
CA SER A 81 -2.65 -2.89 8.12
C SER A 81 -1.56 -3.00 9.19
N SER A 82 -0.34 -3.40 8.81
CA SER A 82 0.77 -3.59 9.75
C SER A 82 1.18 -2.33 10.50
N VAL A 83 1.09 -1.16 9.85
CA VAL A 83 1.38 0.14 10.46
C VAL A 83 0.16 0.63 11.24
N PHE A 84 -1.02 0.60 10.62
CA PHE A 84 -2.22 1.22 11.19
C PHE A 84 -2.77 0.43 12.38
N SER A 85 -2.66 -0.91 12.41
CA SER A 85 -3.04 -1.71 13.59
C SER A 85 -2.29 -1.27 14.85
N GLN A 86 -0.98 -1.05 14.76
CA GLN A 86 -0.19 -0.56 15.90
C GLN A 86 -0.55 0.86 16.30
N LEU A 87 -0.85 1.74 15.32
CA LEU A 87 -1.26 3.12 15.60
C LEU A 87 -2.69 3.20 16.14
N ARG A 88 -3.58 2.26 15.80
CA ARG A 88 -4.90 2.12 16.45
C ARG A 88 -4.73 1.88 17.96
N GLU A 89 -3.86 0.95 18.33
CA GLU A 89 -3.58 0.63 19.74
C GLU A 89 -2.94 1.81 20.48
N LYS A 90 -1.96 2.49 19.86
CA LYS A 90 -1.14 3.51 20.53
C LYS A 90 -1.70 4.94 20.46
N VAL A 91 -2.52 5.24 19.45
CA VAL A 91 -2.98 6.60 19.12
C VAL A 91 -4.51 6.68 19.03
N GLY A 92 -5.15 5.70 18.40
CA GLY A 92 -6.60 5.68 18.17
C GLY A 92 -7.00 6.33 16.84
N GLU A 93 -7.77 7.41 16.88
CA GLU A 93 -8.19 8.12 15.65
C GLU A 93 -7.02 8.90 15.01
N PRO A 94 -6.96 8.98 13.67
CA PRO A 94 -7.97 8.50 12.69
C PRO A 94 -7.79 7.04 12.25
N TYR A 95 -6.82 6.31 12.81
CA TYR A 95 -6.50 4.93 12.40
C TYR A 95 -7.63 3.95 12.72
N ASN A 96 -8.36 4.15 13.81
CA ASN A 96 -9.51 3.32 14.20
C ASN A 96 -10.60 3.29 13.12
N SER A 97 -10.86 4.44 12.50
CA SER A 97 -11.89 4.58 11.46
C SER A 97 -11.41 4.22 10.05
N PHE A 98 -10.11 3.95 9.84
CA PHE A 98 -9.56 3.72 8.51
C PHE A 98 -9.90 2.31 7.96
N PRO A 99 -10.57 2.19 6.79
CA PRO A 99 -11.05 0.91 6.27
C PRO A 99 -9.99 0.16 5.45
N VAL A 100 -9.00 -0.42 6.12
CA VAL A 100 -7.84 -1.09 5.47
C VAL A 100 -8.27 -2.19 4.48
N ASP A 101 -9.30 -2.97 4.80
CA ASP A 101 -9.76 -4.08 3.96
C ASP A 101 -10.29 -3.62 2.59
N ALA A 102 -10.69 -2.34 2.46
CA ALA A 102 -11.08 -1.78 1.18
C ALA A 102 -9.92 -1.72 0.17
N PHE A 103 -8.67 -1.89 0.62
CA PHE A 103 -7.45 -1.81 -0.20
C PHE A 103 -6.90 -3.17 -0.62
N VAL A 104 -7.63 -4.27 -0.41
CA VAL A 104 -7.26 -5.61 -0.91
C VAL A 104 -7.01 -5.60 -2.42
N PHE A 105 -7.70 -4.71 -3.16
CA PHE A 105 -7.48 -4.56 -4.60
C PHE A 105 -6.04 -4.24 -4.96
N LEU A 106 -5.18 -3.71 -4.07
CA LEU A 106 -3.76 -3.47 -4.38
C LEU A 106 -2.95 -4.74 -4.74
N GLU A 107 -3.55 -5.93 -4.60
CA GLU A 107 -2.93 -7.20 -4.97
C GLU A 107 -2.59 -7.35 -6.46
N GLY A 108 -1.59 -8.19 -6.76
CA GLY A 108 -1.18 -8.45 -8.14
C GLY A 108 -0.78 -7.18 -8.90
N GLY A 109 -0.39 -6.13 -8.17
CA GLY A 109 -0.09 -4.80 -8.68
C GLY A 109 -1.28 -3.84 -8.77
N GLN A 110 -2.52 -4.37 -8.85
CA GLN A 110 -3.80 -3.74 -8.44
C GLN A 110 -5.11 -4.49 -8.80
N VAL A 111 -5.05 -5.66 -9.42
CA VAL A 111 -6.07 -6.73 -9.48
C VAL A 111 -5.56 -7.71 -10.53
N GLY A 112 -4.29 -8.09 -10.41
CA GLY A 112 -3.58 -8.92 -11.39
C GLY A 112 -3.03 -8.21 -12.64
N TRP A 113 -3.21 -6.89 -12.78
CA TRP A 113 -2.70 -6.13 -13.94
C TRP A 113 -1.17 -5.99 -14.00
N GLY A 114 -0.45 -6.28 -12.91
CA GLY A 114 1.01 -6.24 -12.91
C GLY A 114 1.63 -4.84 -12.97
N THR A 115 0.88 -3.79 -12.63
CA THR A 115 1.35 -2.39 -12.56
C THR A 115 2.21 -2.15 -11.32
N ILE A 116 2.02 -1.08 -10.52
CA ILE A 116 2.84 -0.81 -9.33
C ILE A 116 2.78 -1.95 -8.32
N CYS A 117 3.88 -2.35 -7.68
CA CYS A 117 3.80 -3.35 -6.61
C CYS A 117 2.88 -2.86 -5.48
N GLY A 118 1.93 -3.70 -5.08
CA GLY A 118 0.98 -3.37 -4.01
C GLY A 118 1.67 -2.90 -2.72
N SER A 119 2.82 -3.49 -2.36
CA SER A 119 3.59 -3.09 -1.18
C SER A 119 4.06 -1.63 -1.27
N ASN A 120 4.54 -1.19 -2.44
CA ASN A 120 4.93 0.20 -2.67
C ASN A 120 3.70 1.13 -2.63
N ALA A 121 2.59 0.73 -3.27
CA ALA A 121 1.36 1.52 -3.22
C ALA A 121 0.84 1.70 -1.78
N GLY A 122 0.81 0.63 -0.99
CA GLY A 122 0.43 0.68 0.42
C GLY A 122 1.36 1.56 1.26
N ALA A 123 2.68 1.48 1.02
CA ALA A 123 3.63 2.34 1.71
C ALA A 123 3.47 3.82 1.36
N ASN A 124 3.27 4.14 0.08
CA ASN A 124 3.02 5.51 -0.37
C ASN A 124 1.75 6.07 0.28
N MET A 125 0.69 5.26 0.40
CA MET A 125 -0.51 5.66 1.12
C MET A 125 -0.21 5.97 2.60
N VAL A 126 0.47 5.07 3.30
CA VAL A 126 0.82 5.26 4.71
C VAL A 126 1.66 6.52 4.92
N ALA A 127 2.69 6.75 4.09
CA ALA A 127 3.55 7.93 4.19
C ALA A 127 2.77 9.23 4.02
N ASN A 128 1.91 9.33 2.99
CA ASN A 128 1.14 10.53 2.72
C ASN A 128 -0.03 10.73 3.71
N LEU A 129 -0.59 9.67 4.28
CA LEU A 129 -1.58 9.78 5.35
C LEU A 129 -0.92 10.21 6.68
N ILE A 130 0.28 9.75 6.98
CA ILE A 130 0.93 10.10 8.24
C ILE A 130 1.56 11.49 8.17
N VAL A 131 2.42 11.73 7.19
CA VAL A 131 3.18 12.98 7.07
C VAL A 131 2.32 14.12 6.51
N GLY A 132 1.38 13.77 5.64
CA GLY A 132 0.53 14.71 4.92
C GLY A 132 0.88 14.79 3.43
N PRO A 133 -0.10 15.11 2.57
CA PRO A 133 0.10 15.25 1.14
C PRO A 133 0.63 16.65 0.77
N ARG A 134 1.23 16.78 -0.42
CA ARG A 134 1.74 18.07 -0.95
C ARG A 134 0.69 19.17 -1.01
N VAL A 135 -0.58 18.83 -1.25
CA VAL A 135 -1.69 19.81 -1.27
C VAL A 135 -1.96 20.42 0.11
N ALA A 136 -1.43 19.83 1.18
CA ALA A 136 -1.45 20.37 2.54
C ALA A 136 -0.12 21.05 2.94
N GLY A 137 0.80 21.25 2.01
CA GLY A 137 2.12 21.86 2.26
C GLY A 137 3.18 20.89 2.80
N ALA A 138 2.85 19.62 3.05
CA ALA A 138 3.80 18.61 3.49
C ALA A 138 4.45 17.91 2.28
N THR A 139 5.77 17.91 2.20
CA THR A 139 6.50 17.39 1.02
C THR A 139 7.13 16.02 1.28
N GLU A 140 7.46 15.74 2.53
CA GLU A 140 8.27 14.60 2.95
C GLU A 140 7.52 13.28 2.78
N GLY A 141 6.18 13.27 2.88
CA GLY A 141 5.38 12.08 2.54
C GLY A 141 5.50 11.68 1.06
N HIS A 142 5.67 12.67 0.18
CA HIS A 142 5.93 12.42 -1.25
C HIS A 142 7.36 11.94 -1.47
N LEU A 143 8.35 12.55 -0.80
CA LEU A 143 9.75 12.16 -0.91
C LEU A 143 9.99 10.73 -0.37
N ILE A 144 9.36 10.35 0.75
CA ILE A 144 9.39 8.98 1.28
C ILE A 144 8.79 8.00 0.25
N SER A 145 7.76 8.42 -0.49
CA SER A 145 7.15 7.60 -1.54
C SER A 145 8.10 7.36 -2.71
N GLU A 146 8.90 8.36 -3.08
CA GLU A 146 9.94 8.20 -4.10
C GLU A 146 11.07 7.30 -3.60
N ASP A 147 11.59 7.57 -2.40
CA ASP A 147 12.66 6.80 -1.77
C ASP A 147 12.30 5.32 -1.66
N ILE A 148 11.08 4.99 -1.23
CA ILE A 148 10.69 3.60 -1.08
C ILE A 148 10.57 2.87 -2.42
N MET A 149 10.10 3.55 -3.46
CA MET A 149 10.00 2.97 -4.80
C MET A 149 11.39 2.73 -5.41
N GLN A 150 12.33 3.67 -5.21
CA GLN A 150 13.70 3.49 -5.66
C GLN A 150 14.42 2.40 -4.84
N TRP A 151 14.34 2.43 -3.51
CA TRP A 151 14.89 1.39 -2.64
C TRP A 151 14.37 0.00 -3.02
N TYR A 152 13.07 -0.14 -3.26
CA TYR A 152 12.47 -1.40 -3.70
C TYR A 152 13.06 -1.89 -5.03
N SER A 153 13.33 -0.95 -5.94
CA SER A 153 13.83 -1.24 -7.27
C SER A 153 15.29 -1.69 -7.24
N ASP A 154 16.10 -1.05 -6.39
CA ASP A 154 17.55 -1.23 -6.32
C ASP A 154 17.98 -2.34 -5.34
N THR A 155 17.08 -2.76 -4.44
CA THR A 155 17.39 -3.76 -3.41
C THR A 155 17.14 -5.19 -3.90
N ALA A 156 18.07 -6.09 -3.60
CA ALA A 156 17.88 -7.53 -3.75
C ALA A 156 16.85 -8.05 -2.71
N LEU A 157 15.58 -8.13 -3.11
CA LEU A 157 14.46 -8.45 -2.24
C LEU A 157 14.06 -9.93 -2.31
N PRO A 158 13.51 -10.51 -1.22
CA PRO A 158 13.21 -9.87 0.07
C PRO A 158 14.43 -9.75 1.00
N VAL A 159 14.46 -8.70 1.85
CA VAL A 159 15.50 -8.54 2.89
C VAL A 159 15.08 -9.06 4.27
N TYR A 160 13.77 -9.08 4.54
CA TYR A 160 13.21 -9.57 5.79
C TYR A 160 12.91 -11.07 5.73
N VAL A 161 13.28 -11.77 6.80
CA VAL A 161 12.95 -13.18 7.02
C VAL A 161 12.06 -13.26 8.27
N PRO A 162 10.79 -13.69 8.15
CA PRO A 162 9.89 -13.80 9.28
C PRO A 162 10.34 -14.93 10.21
N LYS A 163 10.00 -14.83 11.49
CA LYS A 163 10.36 -15.83 12.51
C LYS A 163 9.75 -17.21 12.22
N THR A 164 8.52 -17.20 11.73
CA THR A 164 7.76 -18.41 11.38
C THR A 164 7.36 -18.36 9.90
N PRO A 165 8.29 -18.65 8.98
CA PRO A 165 8.00 -18.61 7.56
C PRO A 165 7.09 -19.78 7.16
N LYS A 166 6.09 -19.50 6.31
CA LYS A 166 5.24 -20.52 5.68
C LYS A 166 6.00 -21.37 4.66
N GLN A 167 7.12 -20.90 4.15
CA GLN A 167 8.04 -21.67 3.31
C GLN A 167 9.42 -21.69 3.96
N THR A 168 9.88 -22.88 4.34
CA THR A 168 11.15 -23.07 5.05
C THR A 168 12.36 -23.14 4.12
N GLY A 169 12.12 -23.43 2.83
CA GLY A 169 13.16 -23.39 1.81
C GLY A 169 13.69 -21.98 1.57
N GLU A 170 14.88 -21.89 0.97
CA GLU A 170 15.48 -20.62 0.60
C GLU A 170 14.60 -19.89 -0.42
N ILE A 171 14.24 -18.64 -0.11
CA ILE A 171 13.60 -17.72 -1.05
C ILE A 171 14.69 -16.89 -1.70
N VAL A 172 14.99 -17.19 -2.97
CA VAL A 172 15.98 -16.46 -3.78
C VAL A 172 15.69 -14.96 -3.74
N LYS A 173 16.74 -14.16 -3.61
CA LYS A 173 16.65 -12.69 -3.69
C LYS A 173 16.92 -12.22 -5.11
N THR A 174 16.18 -11.22 -5.56
CA THR A 174 16.36 -10.61 -6.89
C THR A 174 16.21 -9.11 -6.79
N THR A 175 17.04 -8.36 -7.50
CA THR A 175 16.83 -6.93 -7.75
C THR A 175 15.84 -6.79 -8.89
N SER A 176 14.81 -5.97 -8.70
CA SER A 176 13.73 -5.83 -9.70
C SER A 176 14.07 -4.81 -10.77
N GLU A 177 14.86 -3.78 -10.40
CA GLU A 177 15.14 -2.60 -11.21
C GLU A 177 13.83 -1.94 -11.68
N SER A 178 12.74 -2.11 -10.93
CA SER A 178 11.42 -1.67 -11.35
C SER A 178 10.45 -1.67 -10.17
N PRO A 179 9.66 -0.59 -9.98
CA PRO A 179 8.57 -0.60 -9.00
C PRO A 179 7.38 -1.45 -9.47
N LEU A 180 7.40 -1.99 -10.69
CA LEU A 180 6.29 -2.76 -11.28
C LEU A 180 6.27 -4.20 -10.77
N CYS A 181 5.08 -4.64 -10.37
CA CYS A 181 4.79 -5.99 -9.92
C CYS A 181 5.09 -7.02 -11.00
N HIS A 182 4.74 -6.74 -12.27
CA HIS A 182 5.03 -7.63 -13.40
C HIS A 182 6.52 -7.93 -13.52
N VAL A 183 7.36 -6.90 -13.53
CA VAL A 183 8.82 -7.03 -13.67
C VAL A 183 9.43 -7.70 -12.43
N SER A 184 9.07 -7.22 -11.24
CA SER A 184 9.57 -7.74 -9.97
C SER A 184 9.25 -9.23 -9.77
N VAL A 185 7.99 -9.62 -9.98
CA VAL A 185 7.56 -11.02 -9.83
C VAL A 185 8.09 -11.87 -10.99
N GLY A 186 8.09 -11.34 -12.22
CA GLY A 186 8.58 -12.05 -13.41
C GLY A 186 10.06 -12.41 -13.33
N LYS A 187 10.93 -11.44 -12.97
CA LYS A 187 12.36 -11.68 -12.74
C LYS A 187 12.59 -12.71 -11.65
N TRP A 188 11.86 -12.62 -10.54
CA TRP A 188 11.94 -13.60 -9.46
C TRP A 188 11.51 -15.00 -9.90
N MET A 189 10.38 -15.13 -10.61
CA MET A 189 9.87 -16.41 -11.10
C MET A 189 10.87 -17.09 -12.05
N LYS A 190 11.51 -16.31 -12.92
CA LYS A 190 12.59 -16.79 -13.81
C LYS A 190 13.78 -17.31 -13.01
N ALA A 191 14.25 -16.54 -12.03
CA ALA A 191 15.40 -16.91 -11.20
C ALA A 191 15.13 -18.13 -10.31
N ALA A 192 13.94 -18.21 -9.70
CA ALA A 192 13.56 -19.30 -8.81
C ALA A 192 13.09 -20.56 -9.56
N GLY A 193 12.76 -20.45 -10.85
CA GLY A 193 12.15 -21.55 -11.61
C GLY A 193 10.76 -21.94 -11.08
N LYS A 194 10.00 -20.98 -10.53
CA LYS A 194 8.71 -21.23 -9.88
C LYS A 194 7.56 -20.51 -10.59
N PRO A 195 6.41 -21.18 -10.81
CA PRO A 195 5.25 -20.56 -11.46
C PRO A 195 4.54 -19.57 -10.52
N ILE A 196 3.69 -18.72 -11.08
CA ILE A 196 2.94 -17.70 -10.32
C ILE A 196 2.08 -18.32 -9.20
N GLY A 197 1.53 -19.51 -9.40
CA GLY A 197 0.70 -20.18 -8.38
C GLY A 197 1.47 -20.76 -7.18
N SER A 198 2.80 -20.80 -7.26
CA SER A 198 3.64 -21.54 -6.29
C SER A 198 3.55 -20.97 -4.86
N PRO A 199 3.58 -21.83 -3.82
CA PRO A 199 3.72 -21.41 -2.43
C PRO A 199 4.92 -20.50 -2.19
N GLU A 200 6.05 -20.78 -2.86
CA GLU A 200 7.30 -20.01 -2.76
C GLU A 200 7.12 -18.58 -3.29
N ARG A 201 6.42 -18.40 -4.43
CA ARG A 201 6.12 -17.06 -4.94
C ARG A 201 5.24 -16.29 -3.96
N LYS A 202 4.19 -16.92 -3.43
CA LYS A 202 3.29 -16.30 -2.44
C LYS A 202 4.08 -15.84 -1.21
N ASP A 203 4.92 -16.72 -0.67
CA ASP A 203 5.79 -16.42 0.46
C ASP A 203 6.80 -15.32 0.16
N ARG A 204 7.42 -15.33 -1.02
CA ARG A 204 8.26 -14.22 -1.48
C ARG A 204 7.52 -12.88 -1.45
N CYS A 205 6.30 -12.82 -1.99
CA CYS A 205 5.52 -11.58 -1.97
C CYS A 205 5.14 -11.13 -0.55
N ALA A 206 4.86 -12.07 0.36
CA ALA A 206 4.65 -11.76 1.78
C ALA A 206 5.92 -11.18 2.43
N ARG A 207 7.08 -11.78 2.19
CA ARG A 207 8.38 -11.27 2.70
C ARG A 207 8.76 -9.92 2.08
N VAL A 208 8.39 -9.67 0.84
CA VAL A 208 8.57 -8.37 0.19
C VAL A 208 7.68 -7.30 0.84
N ALA A 209 6.42 -7.62 1.15
CA ALA A 209 5.55 -6.73 1.93
C ALA A 209 6.13 -6.43 3.31
N ALA A 210 6.62 -7.45 4.02
CA ALA A 210 7.30 -7.30 5.30
C ALA A 210 8.57 -6.43 5.22
N SER A 211 9.40 -6.67 4.20
CA SER A 211 10.60 -5.87 3.92
C SER A 211 10.25 -4.40 3.67
N THR A 212 9.18 -4.15 2.91
CA THR A 212 8.71 -2.81 2.59
C THR A 212 8.18 -2.11 3.85
N ALA A 213 7.40 -2.80 4.67
CA ALA A 213 6.88 -2.26 5.92
C ALA A 213 8.00 -1.92 6.93
N PHE A 214 9.02 -2.79 7.02
CA PHE A 214 10.24 -2.52 7.82
C PHE A 214 10.92 -1.22 7.38
N HIS A 215 11.19 -1.10 6.08
CA HIS A 215 11.90 0.05 5.55
C HIS A 215 11.10 1.34 5.69
N LEU A 216 9.79 1.29 5.40
CA LEU A 216 8.87 2.40 5.60
C LEU A 216 8.86 2.90 7.05
N VAL A 217 8.73 2.01 8.03
CA VAL A 217 8.72 2.41 9.45
C VAL A 217 10.07 2.98 9.88
N THR A 218 11.17 2.48 9.33
CA THR A 218 12.49 3.07 9.57
C THR A 218 12.50 4.54 9.10
N MET A 219 12.04 4.82 7.88
CA MET A 219 11.95 6.19 7.35
C MET A 219 10.97 7.08 8.13
N LEU A 220 9.81 6.55 8.54
CA LEU A 220 8.84 7.30 9.34
C LEU A 220 9.37 7.63 10.74
N ASN A 221 10.13 6.73 11.35
CA ASN A 221 10.82 6.97 12.61
C ASN A 221 11.89 8.06 12.45
N ASP A 222 12.69 8.00 11.38
CA ASP A 222 13.68 9.04 11.07
C ASP A 222 13.01 10.40 10.82
N TRP A 223 11.88 10.42 10.09
CA TRP A 223 11.08 11.63 9.88
C TRP A 223 10.56 12.20 11.21
N LYS A 224 10.04 11.33 12.09
CA LYS A 224 9.55 11.72 13.41
C LYS A 224 10.65 12.33 14.29
N ASP A 225 11.89 11.85 14.14
CA ASP A 225 13.07 12.35 14.85
C ASP A 225 13.73 13.55 14.15
N GLY A 226 13.19 14.04 13.02
CA GLY A 226 13.77 15.14 12.23
C GLY A 226 15.07 14.76 11.50
N LYS A 227 15.32 13.47 11.32
CA LYS A 227 16.55 12.89 10.73
C LYS A 227 16.35 12.36 9.31
N TYR A 228 15.11 12.30 8.83
CA TYR A 228 14.83 11.86 7.46
C TYR A 228 15.49 12.81 6.45
N ALA A 229 16.20 12.23 5.50
CA ALA A 229 16.77 12.91 4.35
C ALA A 229 16.41 12.11 3.10
N ALA A 230 15.84 12.79 2.11
CA ALA A 230 15.48 12.19 0.84
C ALA A 230 16.73 11.65 0.12
N LYS A 231 16.62 10.45 -0.46
CA LYS A 231 17.73 9.74 -1.11
C LYS A 231 17.49 9.45 -2.58
N SER A 232 16.23 9.49 -3.02
CA SER A 232 15.81 9.19 -4.38
C SER A 232 16.48 10.17 -5.35
N THR A 233 17.02 9.61 -6.43
CA THR A 233 17.61 10.34 -7.55
C THR A 233 16.80 10.16 -8.83
N HIS A 234 15.71 9.40 -8.79
CA HIS A 234 14.90 9.09 -9.98
C HIS A 234 14.14 10.32 -10.48
N ALA A 235 14.51 10.84 -11.66
CA ALA A 235 13.94 12.07 -12.22
C ALA A 235 13.52 11.94 -13.69
N PRO A 236 12.65 10.98 -14.06
CA PRO A 236 12.40 10.60 -15.46
C PRO A 236 11.81 11.73 -16.30
N VAL A 237 10.96 12.59 -15.72
CA VAL A 237 10.38 13.73 -16.44
C VAL A 237 11.46 14.78 -16.76
N LYS A 238 12.39 15.00 -15.84
CA LYS A 238 13.50 15.94 -16.05
C LYS A 238 14.48 15.39 -17.09
N ASP A 239 14.78 14.11 -17.01
CA ASP A 239 15.84 13.48 -17.82
C ASP A 239 15.34 13.11 -19.23
N PHE A 240 14.06 12.77 -19.38
CA PHE A 240 13.49 12.23 -20.61
C PHE A 240 12.22 12.95 -21.11
N GLY A 241 11.67 13.92 -20.36
CA GLY A 241 10.46 14.64 -20.75
C GLY A 241 9.15 13.86 -20.61
N ILE A 242 9.18 12.66 -20.01
CA ILE A 242 8.02 11.78 -19.82
C ILE A 242 8.10 11.04 -18.49
N THR A 243 6.97 10.60 -17.95
CA THR A 243 6.98 9.66 -16.82
C THR A 243 7.56 8.32 -17.25
N GLY A 244 8.31 7.69 -16.36
CA GLY A 244 8.98 6.43 -16.65
C GLY A 244 9.46 5.76 -15.38
N GLN A 245 9.67 4.46 -15.47
CA GLN A 245 10.44 3.73 -14.47
C GLN A 245 11.93 3.75 -14.84
N PHE A 246 12.72 2.98 -14.12
CA PHE A 246 14.08 2.65 -14.52
C PHE A 246 14.06 1.91 -15.89
N ASN A 247 15.23 1.73 -16.51
CA ASN A 247 15.47 0.70 -17.53
C ASN A 247 14.47 0.55 -18.70
N CYS A 248 14.14 1.62 -19.44
CA CYS A 248 13.24 1.58 -20.61
C CYS A 248 13.49 0.39 -21.58
N LEU A 249 14.75 0.01 -21.79
CA LEU A 249 15.15 -1.08 -22.70
C LEU A 249 14.82 -2.49 -22.21
N GLU A 250 14.49 -2.68 -20.93
CA GLU A 250 13.99 -3.96 -20.43
C GLU A 250 12.58 -4.26 -20.92
N CYS A 251 11.76 -3.23 -21.10
CA CYS A 251 10.40 -3.36 -21.59
C CYS A 251 10.27 -3.09 -23.10
N HIS A 252 11.10 -2.20 -23.64
CA HIS A 252 11.08 -1.79 -25.04
C HIS A 252 12.20 -2.42 -25.89
N GLY A 253 12.73 -3.55 -25.43
CA GLY A 253 13.70 -4.38 -26.15
C GLY A 253 13.32 -5.86 -26.08
N ASN A 254 14.27 -6.76 -26.34
CA ASN A 254 14.02 -8.21 -26.36
C ASN A 254 14.08 -8.88 -24.96
N ASN A 255 14.19 -8.08 -23.89
CA ASN A 255 14.52 -8.54 -22.54
C ASN A 255 13.30 -8.62 -21.60
N VAL A 256 12.08 -8.53 -22.11
CA VAL A 256 10.86 -8.64 -21.29
C VAL A 256 10.83 -10.02 -20.61
N PRO A 257 10.77 -10.11 -19.26
CA PRO A 257 10.77 -11.38 -18.56
C PRO A 257 9.61 -12.29 -19.01
N THR A 258 9.94 -13.47 -19.53
CA THR A 258 8.94 -14.50 -19.85
C THR A 258 8.76 -15.42 -18.63
N PRO A 259 7.57 -15.46 -18.00
CA PRO A 259 7.34 -16.30 -16.82
C PRO A 259 7.24 -17.79 -17.19
N PRO A 260 7.73 -18.72 -16.34
CA PRO A 260 7.45 -20.14 -16.50
C PRO A 260 5.95 -20.43 -16.32
N MET A 261 5.39 -21.25 -17.22
CA MET A 261 4.01 -21.74 -17.11
C MET A 261 3.93 -22.97 -16.21
N ALA A 262 2.77 -23.17 -15.55
CA ALA A 262 2.51 -24.41 -14.83
C ALA A 262 2.47 -25.59 -15.82
N LYS A 263 3.04 -26.74 -15.42
CA LYS A 263 2.85 -27.98 -16.16
C LYS A 263 1.36 -28.33 -16.09
N LYS A 264 0.73 -28.56 -17.25
CA LYS A 264 -0.67 -29.01 -17.34
C LYS A 264 -0.83 -30.38 -16.69
#